data_AF-A0A8J6VV95-F1
#
_entry.id   AF-A0A8J6VV95-F1
#
_cell.length_a   1.000
_cell.length_b   1.000
_cell.length_c   1.000
_cell.angle_alpha   90.00
_cell.angle_beta   90.00
_cell.angle_gamma   90.00
#
_symmetry.space_group_name_H-M   'P 1'
#
loop_
_entity.id
_entity.type
_entity.pdbx_description
1 polymer ?
#
loop_
_entity_poly.entity_id
_entity_poly.type
_entity_poly.pdbx_seq_one_letter_code
_entity_poly.pdbx_strand_id
1 'polypeptide(L)'
;MLINDFIVIDGEHDRSRLWLRQASDLLTLLVMLRSTIYTRIKGDAGLRRQHIAFVPVGFVGDEELLSLMSDDVQDFLREAQVFICDHHNADAKPVVAKVEQLVRKMFADFNLKGQAKDTQTKSYATYPTLEAFVKSVSRSSSSLLPALDQEALRIPDFLSCIGPFWIEDWGDRQTEERFNFEGWRTEVRSRSGDLLGLLHQIVEGRFPPKLRRPAKELHKLLIREKEAATQEYSTLQSLKTDNIVVALPLDYPHFWTNLHDSEDSFRQQMLEDPGVWRNALGRSLTSQGLVMPVVSQYQAFPWVAVAGRRVTAQLETLFDDRYFMASSELNLLNAILLED
;
A
#
# COMPACT_ATOMS: atom_id res chain seq x y z
N MET A 1 -13.51 12.50 -2.18
CA MET A 1 -14.94 12.29 -2.47
C MET A 1 -15.01 11.72 -3.87
N LEU A 2 -15.01 10.39 -4.00
CA LEU A 2 -15.16 9.73 -5.31
C LEU A 2 -16.65 9.61 -5.60
N ILE A 3 -17.06 10.06 -6.79
CA ILE A 3 -18.45 10.07 -7.24
C ILE A 3 -18.77 8.66 -7.77
N ASN A 4 -19.30 7.81 -6.90
CA ASN A 4 -19.69 6.46 -7.27
C ASN A 4 -21.21 6.36 -7.15
N ASP A 5 -21.94 6.74 -8.21
CA ASP A 5 -23.35 6.36 -8.35
C ASP A 5 -23.49 5.56 -9.65
N PHE A 6 -23.58 4.24 -9.52
CA PHE A 6 -23.60 3.29 -10.63
C PHE A 6 -24.99 2.68 -10.73
N ILE A 7 -25.73 3.05 -11.77
CA ILE A 7 -27.01 2.39 -12.09
C ILE A 7 -26.88 1.75 -13.45
N VAL A 8 -26.85 0.42 -13.46
CA VAL A 8 -26.91 -0.39 -14.68
C VAL A 8 -28.36 -0.40 -15.17
N ILE A 9 -28.63 0.10 -16.38
CA ILE A 9 -29.92 -0.11 -17.05
C ILE A 9 -29.67 -0.54 -18.49
N ASP A 10 -30.22 -1.69 -18.86
CA ASP A 10 -30.32 -2.17 -20.24
C ASP A 10 -31.43 -1.39 -20.99
N GLY A 11 -31.07 -0.72 -22.09
CA GLY A 11 -32.02 -0.25 -23.11
C GLY A 11 -31.90 1.23 -23.53
N GLU A 12 -32.11 1.50 -24.82
CA GLU A 12 -31.97 2.84 -25.44
C GLU A 12 -33.07 3.87 -25.08
N HIS A 13 -34.07 3.51 -24.29
CA HIS A 13 -35.34 4.25 -24.22
C HIS A 13 -35.45 5.41 -23.20
N ASP A 14 -34.37 5.83 -22.52
CA ASP A 14 -34.49 6.93 -21.54
C ASP A 14 -33.30 7.91 -21.45
N ARG A 15 -32.61 8.17 -22.57
CA ARG A 15 -31.43 9.07 -22.63
C ARG A 15 -31.68 10.47 -22.06
N SER A 16 -32.85 11.05 -22.29
CA SER A 16 -33.15 12.42 -21.83
C SER A 16 -33.36 12.51 -20.31
N ARG A 17 -34.02 11.51 -19.69
CA ARG A 17 -34.15 11.47 -18.22
C ARG A 17 -32.86 11.09 -17.54
N LEU A 18 -32.08 10.21 -18.15
CA LEU A 18 -30.72 9.89 -17.71
C LEU A 18 -29.84 11.14 -17.67
N TRP A 19 -29.84 11.94 -18.75
CA TRP A 19 -29.08 13.19 -18.80
C TRP A 19 -29.53 14.19 -17.72
N LEU A 20 -30.85 14.34 -17.51
CA LEU A 20 -31.38 15.28 -16.53
C LEU A 20 -31.05 14.86 -15.09
N ARG A 21 -31.08 13.54 -14.81
CA ARG A 21 -30.63 12.98 -13.53
C ARG A 21 -29.14 13.21 -13.33
N GLN A 22 -28.31 12.88 -14.32
CA GLN A 22 -26.85 13.08 -14.28
C GLN A 22 -26.47 14.56 -14.07
N ALA A 23 -27.15 15.49 -14.74
CA ALA A 23 -26.94 16.93 -14.54
C ALA A 23 -27.34 17.38 -13.13
N SER A 24 -28.43 16.83 -12.58
CA SER A 24 -28.86 17.08 -11.20
C SER A 24 -27.87 16.53 -10.18
N ASP A 25 -27.33 15.34 -10.42
CA ASP A 25 -26.36 14.69 -9.53
C ASP A 25 -25.03 15.48 -9.54
N LEU A 26 -24.58 15.95 -10.71
CA LEU A 26 -23.40 16.81 -10.82
C LEU A 26 -23.59 18.16 -10.11
N LEU A 27 -24.76 18.79 -10.26
CA LEU A 27 -25.08 20.01 -9.53
C LEU A 27 -25.09 19.78 -8.01
N THR A 28 -25.69 18.67 -7.57
CA THR A 28 -25.72 18.25 -6.17
C THR A 28 -24.29 18.06 -5.64
N LEU A 29 -23.42 17.42 -6.42
CA LEU A 29 -22.02 17.24 -6.08
C LEU A 29 -21.27 18.57 -5.91
N LEU A 30 -21.39 19.48 -6.88
CA LEU A 30 -20.73 20.79 -6.83
C LEU A 30 -21.22 21.60 -5.63
N VAL A 31 -22.52 21.50 -5.32
CA VAL A 31 -23.10 22.11 -4.11
C VAL A 31 -22.54 21.48 -2.85
N MET A 32 -22.43 20.15 -2.76
CA MET A 32 -21.85 19.44 -1.61
C MET A 32 -20.36 19.79 -1.42
N LEU A 33 -19.59 19.86 -2.49
CA LEU A 33 -18.16 20.17 -2.46
C LEU A 33 -17.92 21.61 -2.01
N ARG A 34 -18.65 22.57 -2.60
CA ARG A 34 -18.64 23.96 -2.13
C ARG A 34 -19.07 24.08 -0.68
N SER A 35 -20.13 23.38 -0.28
CA SER A 35 -20.67 23.38 1.09
C SER A 35 -19.65 22.84 2.09
N THR A 36 -18.91 21.79 1.72
CA THR A 36 -17.82 21.21 2.50
C THR A 36 -16.72 22.23 2.76
N ILE A 37 -16.23 22.88 1.70
CA ILE A 37 -15.18 23.89 1.78
C ILE A 37 -15.65 25.05 2.67
N TYR A 38 -16.89 25.52 2.47
CA TYR A 38 -17.46 26.62 3.25
C TYR A 38 -17.61 26.26 4.73
N THR A 39 -18.05 25.03 5.02
CA THR A 39 -18.16 24.51 6.38
C THR A 39 -16.80 24.47 7.07
N ARG A 40 -15.74 24.07 6.36
CA ARG A 40 -14.38 24.06 6.91
C ARG A 40 -13.85 25.46 7.24
N ILE A 41 -14.17 26.45 6.40
CA ILE A 41 -13.67 27.82 6.55
C ILE A 41 -14.50 28.61 7.58
N LYS A 42 -15.83 28.47 7.57
CA LYS A 42 -16.77 29.33 8.31
C LYS A 42 -17.63 28.60 9.34
N GLY A 43 -17.58 27.27 9.39
CA GLY A 43 -18.46 26.46 10.24
C GLY A 43 -19.89 26.27 9.69
N ASP A 44 -20.18 26.75 8.48
CA ASP A 44 -21.50 26.66 7.84
C ASP A 44 -21.36 26.46 6.32
N ALA A 45 -22.27 25.71 5.69
CA ALA A 45 -22.25 25.37 4.27
C ALA A 45 -22.55 26.57 3.34
N GLY A 46 -23.07 27.68 3.88
CA GLY A 46 -23.37 28.88 3.10
C GLY A 46 -24.54 28.72 2.12
N LEU A 47 -25.44 27.78 2.39
CA LEU A 47 -26.68 27.57 1.64
C LEU A 47 -27.71 28.62 2.04
N ARG A 48 -28.31 29.30 1.05
CA ARG A 48 -29.29 30.36 1.31
C ARG A 48 -30.48 29.78 2.07
N ARG A 49 -30.76 30.35 3.25
CA ARG A 49 -31.87 29.99 4.15
C ARG A 49 -31.72 28.66 4.92
N GLN A 50 -30.55 28.02 4.89
CA GLN A 50 -30.28 26.79 5.63
C GLN A 50 -28.91 26.89 6.32
N HIS A 51 -28.89 26.82 7.64
CA HIS A 51 -27.65 26.73 8.43
C HIS A 51 -27.33 25.25 8.63
N ILE A 52 -26.45 24.72 7.80
CA ILE A 52 -26.10 23.29 7.78
C ILE A 52 -24.58 23.21 7.75
N ALA A 53 -23.98 22.42 8.62
CA ALA A 53 -22.58 22.03 8.50
C ALA A 53 -22.52 20.79 7.62
N PHE A 54 -21.77 20.85 6.52
CA PHE A 54 -21.51 19.69 5.67
C PHE A 54 -20.08 19.21 5.91
N VAL A 55 -19.94 18.05 6.55
CA VAL A 55 -18.65 17.42 6.83
C VAL A 55 -18.57 16.11 6.06
N PRO A 56 -17.68 15.97 5.06
CA PRO A 56 -17.47 14.70 4.41
C PRO A 56 -16.85 13.75 5.42
N VAL A 57 -17.59 12.71 5.78
CA VAL A 57 -16.96 11.51 6.32
C VAL A 57 -16.31 10.79 5.15
N GLY A 58 -15.06 10.34 5.34
CA GLY A 58 -14.40 9.47 4.37
C GLY A 58 -15.24 8.23 4.09
N PHE A 59 -14.82 7.44 3.09
CA PHE A 59 -15.49 6.18 2.78
C PHE A 59 -15.53 5.29 4.05
N VAL A 60 -16.73 5.02 4.57
CA VAL A 60 -16.97 4.03 5.63
C VAL A 60 -17.52 2.81 4.92
N GLY A 61 -16.67 1.84 4.61
CA GLY A 61 -17.13 0.60 4.00
C GLY A 61 -15.98 -0.19 3.41
N ASP A 62 -15.82 -1.41 3.91
CA ASP A 62 -14.86 -2.48 3.58
C ASP A 62 -13.38 -2.19 3.86
N GLU A 63 -13.05 -1.63 5.03
CA GLU A 63 -11.82 -2.08 5.67
C GLU A 63 -12.05 -3.54 6.06
N GLU A 64 -11.51 -4.47 5.27
CA GLU A 64 -11.42 -5.85 5.71
C GLU A 64 -10.69 -5.83 7.06
N LEU A 65 -11.33 -6.36 8.11
CA LEU A 65 -10.76 -6.43 9.46
C LEU A 65 -9.66 -7.50 9.49
N LEU A 66 -8.62 -7.29 8.70
CA LEU A 66 -7.37 -8.01 8.73
C LEU A 66 -6.54 -7.41 9.85
N SER A 67 -6.05 -8.26 10.74
CA SER A 67 -5.02 -7.89 11.70
C SER A 67 -3.70 -8.38 11.15
N LEU A 68 -2.91 -7.46 10.60
CA LEU A 68 -1.57 -7.71 10.07
C LEU A 68 -0.53 -7.47 11.16
N MET A 69 0.58 -8.21 11.15
CA MET A 69 1.74 -7.87 11.99
C MET A 69 2.29 -6.49 11.60
N SER A 70 2.18 -6.17 10.32
CA SER A 70 2.52 -4.87 9.76
C SER A 70 1.68 -3.72 10.37
N ASP A 71 0.43 -3.95 10.79
CA ASP A 71 -0.39 -2.93 11.45
C ASP A 71 0.21 -2.52 12.80
N ASP A 72 0.59 -3.50 13.63
CA ASP A 72 1.19 -3.27 14.94
C ASP A 72 2.53 -2.51 14.83
N VAL A 73 3.32 -2.82 13.81
CA VAL A 73 4.57 -2.11 13.51
C VAL A 73 4.28 -0.67 13.09
N GLN A 74 3.31 -0.44 12.18
CA GLN A 74 2.97 0.90 11.73
C GLN A 74 2.42 1.76 12.85
N ASP A 75 1.48 1.23 13.64
CA ASP A 75 0.87 1.91 14.76
C ASP A 75 1.92 2.30 15.79
N PHE A 76 2.84 1.39 16.14
CA PHE A 76 3.94 1.72 17.04
C PHE A 76 4.82 2.85 16.49
N LEU A 77 5.29 2.74 15.25
CA LEU A 77 6.19 3.74 14.65
C LEU A 77 5.52 5.11 14.53
N ARG A 78 4.23 5.17 14.17
CA ARG A 78 3.46 6.41 14.09
C ARG A 78 3.33 7.06 15.45
N GLU A 79 2.86 6.31 16.45
CA GLU A 79 2.65 6.86 17.80
C GLU A 79 3.98 7.20 18.50
N ALA A 80 5.05 6.44 18.23
CA ALA A 80 6.39 6.75 18.72
C ALA A 80 6.89 8.10 18.15
N GLN A 81 6.69 8.34 16.85
CA GLN A 81 7.09 9.60 16.23
C GLN A 81 6.33 10.80 16.82
N VAL A 82 5.01 10.66 17.00
CA VAL A 82 4.17 11.68 17.67
C VAL A 82 4.70 11.95 19.09
N PHE A 83 4.97 10.90 19.86
CA PHE A 83 5.48 11.02 21.23
C PHE A 83 6.88 11.68 21.30
N ILE A 84 7.75 11.44 20.32
CA ILE A 84 9.09 12.06 20.28
C ILE A 84 8.98 13.57 19.98
N CYS A 85 8.10 13.95 19.05
CA CYS A 85 7.88 15.34 18.65
C CYS A 85 7.09 16.15 19.70
N ASP A 86 6.14 15.55 20.40
CA ASP A 86 5.30 16.22 21.40
C ASP A 86 6.05 16.61 22.67
N HIS A 87 5.47 17.52 23.47
CA HIS A 87 6.04 17.95 24.74
C HIS A 87 5.86 16.86 25.82
N HIS A 88 6.82 15.95 25.90
CA HIS A 88 6.90 14.89 26.90
C HIS A 88 8.21 14.92 27.71
N ASN A 89 8.25 14.15 28.80
CA ASN A 89 9.38 14.09 29.73
C ASN A 89 10.71 13.76 29.03
N ALA A 90 11.77 14.49 29.38
CA ALA A 90 13.10 14.39 28.78
C ALA A 90 13.73 12.99 28.94
N ASP A 91 13.38 12.24 29.99
CA ASP A 91 13.90 10.90 30.22
C ASP A 91 13.16 9.81 29.43
N ALA A 92 11.90 10.07 29.05
CA ALA A 92 11.05 9.09 28.36
C ALA A 92 11.27 9.11 26.84
N LYS A 93 11.57 10.27 26.26
CA LYS A 93 11.80 10.42 24.82
C LYS A 93 12.97 9.57 24.29
N PRO A 94 14.15 9.51 24.95
CA PRO A 94 15.27 8.69 24.48
C PRO A 94 14.93 7.20 24.47
N VAL A 95 14.13 6.72 25.42
CA VAL A 95 13.67 5.33 25.47
C VAL A 95 12.81 5.02 24.26
N VAL A 96 11.80 5.85 23.99
CA VAL A 96 10.89 5.67 22.85
C VAL A 96 11.64 5.78 21.52
N ALA A 97 12.55 6.74 21.39
CA ALA A 97 13.40 6.89 20.21
C ALA A 97 14.31 5.67 19.98
N LYS A 98 14.88 5.10 21.05
CA LYS A 98 15.69 3.88 20.93
C LYS A 98 14.84 2.67 20.49
N VAL A 99 13.63 2.52 21.04
CA VAL A 99 12.72 1.44 20.64
C VAL A 99 12.29 1.61 19.19
N GLU A 100 11.93 2.82 18.79
CA GLU A 100 11.57 3.17 17.40
C GLU A 100 12.68 2.76 16.41
N GLN A 101 13.94 3.10 16.71
CA GLN A 101 15.07 2.72 15.88
C GLN A 101 15.30 1.20 15.83
N LEU A 102 15.13 0.51 16.96
CA LEU A 102 15.29 -0.95 17.03
C LEU A 102 14.18 -1.67 16.26
N VAL A 103 12.93 -1.22 16.39
CA VAL A 103 11.79 -1.73 15.62
C VAL A 103 12.04 -1.54 14.13
N ARG A 104 12.43 -0.34 13.68
CA ARG A 104 12.76 -0.11 12.26
C ARG A 104 13.84 -1.06 11.74
N LYS A 105 14.92 -1.26 12.51
CA LYS A 105 16.03 -2.13 12.10
C LYS A 105 15.65 -3.60 12.07
N MET A 106 14.81 -4.05 13.00
CA MET A 106 14.45 -5.46 13.13
C MET A 106 13.38 -5.87 12.12
N PHE A 107 12.40 -5.01 11.85
CA PHE A 107 11.33 -5.26 10.87
C PHE A 107 11.66 -4.72 9.47
N ALA A 108 12.94 -4.42 9.21
CA ALA A 108 13.39 -3.85 7.94
C ALA A 108 13.41 -4.88 6.81
N ASP A 109 13.73 -6.13 7.13
CA ASP A 109 13.70 -7.25 6.19
C ASP A 109 12.31 -7.89 6.17
N PHE A 110 11.40 -7.18 5.50
CA PHE A 110 10.05 -7.64 5.23
C PHE A 110 9.95 -8.20 3.82
N ASN A 111 9.26 -9.34 3.69
CA ASN A 111 8.91 -9.93 2.42
C ASN A 111 7.45 -10.41 2.48
N LEU A 112 6.70 -10.14 1.41
CA LEU A 112 5.35 -10.64 1.23
C LEU A 112 5.37 -11.71 0.14
N LYS A 113 4.99 -12.94 0.49
CA LYS A 113 4.92 -14.05 -0.47
C LYS A 113 3.49 -14.31 -0.87
N GLY A 114 3.22 -14.42 -2.18
CA GLY A 114 1.93 -14.83 -2.72
C GLY A 114 2.10 -16.09 -3.56
N GLN A 115 1.62 -17.23 -3.07
CA GLN A 115 1.64 -18.50 -3.79
C GLN A 115 0.30 -18.72 -4.51
N ALA A 116 0.33 -18.79 -5.83
CA ALA A 116 -0.84 -19.17 -6.61
C ALA A 116 -1.15 -20.66 -6.46
N LYS A 117 -2.42 -21.03 -6.67
CA LYS A 117 -2.85 -22.44 -6.69
C LYS A 117 -2.19 -23.23 -7.83
N ASP A 118 -1.94 -22.57 -8.95
CA ASP A 118 -1.20 -23.13 -10.09
C ASP A 118 0.27 -22.71 -10.02
N THR A 119 1.16 -23.70 -10.03
CA THR A 119 2.62 -23.48 -9.93
C THR A 119 3.22 -22.83 -11.18
N GLN A 120 2.49 -22.81 -12.30
CA GLN A 120 2.92 -22.12 -13.53
C GLN A 120 2.56 -20.63 -13.55
N THR A 121 1.75 -20.16 -12.60
CA THR A 121 1.37 -18.75 -12.52
C THR A 121 2.58 -17.90 -12.14
N LYS A 122 3.05 -17.08 -13.08
CA LYS A 122 4.20 -16.19 -12.88
C LYS A 122 3.76 -14.91 -12.15
N SER A 123 4.60 -14.42 -11.25
CA SER A 123 4.36 -13.18 -10.50
C SER A 123 5.26 -12.07 -11.00
N TYR A 124 4.69 -10.91 -11.34
CA TYR A 124 5.49 -9.76 -11.80
C TYR A 124 6.15 -9.02 -10.63
N ALA A 125 5.64 -9.20 -9.40
CA ALA A 125 6.35 -8.86 -8.17
C ALA A 125 7.63 -9.70 -7.94
N THR A 126 7.97 -10.63 -8.83
CA THR A 126 9.25 -11.35 -8.84
C THR A 126 10.18 -10.75 -9.90
N TYR A 127 11.34 -10.23 -9.48
CA TYR A 127 12.26 -9.49 -10.36
C TYR A 127 12.62 -10.22 -11.67
N PRO A 128 13.02 -11.52 -11.66
CA PRO A 128 13.30 -12.26 -12.90
C PRO A 128 12.14 -12.27 -13.91
N THR A 129 10.89 -12.34 -13.45
CA THR A 129 9.72 -12.33 -14.33
C THR A 129 9.54 -10.97 -14.99
N LEU A 130 9.64 -9.90 -14.20
CA LEU A 130 9.58 -8.52 -14.70
C LEU A 130 10.73 -8.22 -15.67
N GLU A 131 11.95 -8.60 -15.31
CA GLU A 131 13.13 -8.42 -16.15
C GLU A 131 13.00 -9.15 -17.49
N ALA A 132 12.49 -10.38 -17.49
CA ALA A 132 12.27 -11.16 -18.71
C ALA A 132 11.24 -10.49 -19.65
N PHE A 133 10.14 -9.97 -19.10
CA PHE A 133 9.15 -9.19 -19.87
C PHE A 133 9.80 -7.94 -20.47
N VAL A 134 10.40 -7.09 -19.62
CA VAL A 134 10.96 -5.79 -20.04
C VAL A 134 12.03 -5.98 -21.11
N LYS A 135 12.98 -6.90 -20.89
CA LYS A 135 14.03 -7.22 -21.87
C LYS A 135 13.48 -7.81 -23.17
N SER A 136 12.32 -8.47 -23.15
CA SER A 136 11.73 -9.04 -24.38
C SER A 136 11.06 -7.95 -25.23
N VAL A 137 10.45 -6.95 -24.60
CA VAL A 137 9.77 -5.82 -25.27
C VAL A 137 10.74 -4.75 -25.75
N SER A 138 11.85 -4.54 -25.05
CA SER A 138 12.72 -3.36 -25.26
C SER A 138 13.98 -3.60 -26.10
N ARG A 139 14.29 -4.85 -26.44
CA ARG A 139 15.45 -5.16 -27.29
C ARG A 139 15.31 -4.46 -28.64
N SER A 140 16.38 -3.87 -29.16
CA SER A 140 16.36 -3.26 -30.50
C SER A 140 15.94 -4.23 -31.62
N SER A 141 16.06 -5.54 -31.39
CA SER A 141 15.65 -6.61 -32.30
C SER A 141 14.25 -7.18 -32.03
N SER A 142 13.50 -6.64 -31.07
CA SER A 142 12.13 -7.08 -30.79
C SER A 142 11.21 -6.72 -31.96
N SER A 143 10.42 -7.68 -32.42
CA SER A 143 9.35 -7.40 -33.38
C SER A 143 8.26 -6.55 -32.72
N LEU A 144 7.70 -5.59 -33.47
CA LEU A 144 6.55 -4.80 -33.02
C LEU A 144 5.33 -5.69 -32.69
N LEU A 145 5.17 -6.78 -33.47
CA LEU A 145 4.18 -7.81 -33.23
C LEU A 145 4.90 -9.08 -32.79
N PRO A 146 4.84 -9.46 -31.51
CA PRO A 146 5.49 -10.65 -31.03
C PRO A 146 4.82 -11.91 -31.58
N ALA A 147 5.59 -12.98 -31.71
CA ALA A 147 5.04 -14.27 -32.02
C ALA A 147 4.19 -14.78 -30.84
N LEU A 148 3.03 -15.38 -31.14
CA LEU A 148 2.03 -15.79 -30.14
C LEU A 148 2.56 -16.85 -29.14
N ASP A 149 3.68 -17.48 -29.45
CA ASP A 149 4.38 -18.49 -28.64
C ASP A 149 5.33 -17.89 -27.59
N GLN A 150 5.60 -16.58 -27.62
CA GLN A 150 6.44 -15.92 -26.62
C GLN A 150 5.72 -15.75 -25.28
N GLU A 151 5.88 -16.73 -24.38
CA GLU A 151 5.27 -16.71 -23.05
C GLU A 151 5.59 -15.45 -22.24
N ALA A 152 6.81 -14.90 -22.38
CA ALA A 152 7.23 -13.71 -21.65
C ALA A 152 6.44 -12.45 -22.03
N LEU A 153 5.72 -12.46 -23.14
CA LEU A 153 4.93 -11.32 -23.63
C LEU A 153 3.42 -11.53 -23.45
N ARG A 154 3.02 -12.65 -22.83
CA ARG A 154 1.63 -12.88 -22.44
C ARG A 154 1.37 -12.17 -21.11
N ILE A 155 0.64 -11.07 -21.19
CA ILE A 155 0.15 -10.32 -20.02
C ILE A 155 -1.04 -11.12 -19.44
N PRO A 156 -0.97 -11.55 -18.17
CA PRO A 156 -2.06 -12.29 -17.55
C PRO A 156 -3.20 -11.36 -17.09
N ASP A 157 -4.41 -11.90 -16.95
CA ASP A 157 -5.61 -11.14 -16.58
C ASP A 157 -5.52 -10.47 -15.19
N PHE A 158 -4.73 -11.04 -14.28
CA PHE A 158 -4.50 -10.46 -12.95
C PHE A 158 -3.49 -9.30 -12.95
N LEU A 159 -2.91 -8.94 -14.10
CA LEU A 159 -1.93 -7.85 -14.22
C LEU A 159 -2.51 -6.69 -15.05
N SER A 160 -2.59 -5.51 -14.44
CA SER A 160 -3.03 -4.26 -15.07
C SER A 160 -1.89 -3.24 -15.10
N CYS A 161 -1.87 -2.38 -16.12
CA CYS A 161 -0.94 -1.26 -16.21
C CYS A 161 -1.70 0.06 -16.01
N ILE A 162 -1.27 0.87 -15.05
CA ILE A 162 -1.78 2.24 -14.86
C ILE A 162 -0.59 3.21 -14.87
N GLY A 163 -0.48 4.01 -15.93
CA GLY A 163 0.60 4.99 -16.07
C GLY A 163 1.98 4.31 -15.99
N PRO A 164 2.88 4.72 -15.08
CA PRO A 164 4.20 4.13 -14.92
C PRO A 164 4.23 2.91 -13.96
N PHE A 165 3.08 2.31 -13.64
CA PHE A 165 2.98 1.24 -12.64
C PHE A 165 2.30 0.00 -13.21
N TRP A 166 2.84 -1.16 -12.86
CA TRP A 166 2.06 -2.40 -12.88
C TRP A 166 1.28 -2.55 -11.58
N ILE A 167 0.12 -3.16 -11.69
CA ILE A 167 -0.77 -3.52 -10.60
C ILE A 167 -1.14 -4.99 -10.77
N GLU A 168 -0.76 -5.81 -9.81
CA GLU A 168 -0.97 -7.25 -9.80
C GLU A 168 -2.02 -7.60 -8.73
N ASP A 169 -3.13 -8.22 -9.13
CA ASP A 169 -4.16 -8.75 -8.23
C ASP A 169 -3.70 -10.11 -7.68
N TRP A 170 -3.62 -10.22 -6.35
CA TRP A 170 -3.24 -11.44 -5.64
C TRP A 170 -4.45 -12.16 -5.02
N GLY A 171 -5.68 -11.88 -5.44
CA GLY A 171 -6.87 -12.46 -4.83
C GLY A 171 -6.98 -13.99 -4.89
N ASP A 172 -6.36 -14.62 -5.88
CA ASP A 172 -6.32 -16.09 -5.99
C ASP A 172 -5.07 -16.74 -5.34
N ARG A 173 -4.26 -15.95 -4.62
CA ARG A 173 -3.00 -16.41 -4.02
C ARG A 173 -3.14 -16.61 -2.52
N GLN A 174 -2.50 -17.66 -2.01
CA GLN A 174 -2.23 -17.80 -0.59
C GLN A 174 -1.07 -16.87 -0.22
N THR A 175 -1.34 -15.92 0.65
CA THR A 175 -0.43 -14.83 0.97
C THR A 175 0.14 -14.98 2.38
N GLU A 176 1.41 -14.65 2.54
CA GLU A 176 2.12 -14.78 3.80
C GLU A 176 3.00 -13.54 4.04
N GLU A 177 2.82 -12.88 5.19
CA GLU A 177 3.79 -11.91 5.70
C GLU A 177 4.97 -12.64 6.30
N ARG A 178 6.18 -12.29 5.86
CA ARG A 178 7.43 -12.84 6.39
C ARG A 178 8.35 -11.70 6.82
N PHE A 179 8.66 -11.67 8.11
CA PHE A 179 9.76 -10.86 8.63
C PHE A 179 10.96 -11.77 8.85
N ASN A 180 12.04 -11.53 8.11
CA ASN A 180 13.29 -12.25 8.34
C ASN A 180 14.14 -11.47 9.34
N PHE A 181 14.70 -12.16 10.31
CA PHE A 181 15.71 -11.58 11.20
C PHE A 181 17.12 -12.11 10.89
N GLU A 182 17.32 -12.66 9.68
CA GLU A 182 18.59 -13.20 9.22
C GLU A 182 19.60 -12.08 8.91
N GLY A 183 20.84 -12.25 9.36
CA GLY A 183 21.90 -11.23 9.26
C GLY A 183 22.56 -10.88 10.59
N TRP A 184 21.98 -11.27 11.74
CA TRP A 184 22.58 -10.95 13.03
C TRP A 184 22.53 -12.09 14.07
N ARG A 185 23.00 -13.29 13.73
CA ARG A 185 22.92 -14.46 14.63
C ARG A 185 23.42 -14.24 16.07
N THR A 186 24.40 -13.37 16.29
CA THR A 186 24.90 -12.99 17.63
C THR A 186 24.33 -11.67 18.15
N GLU A 187 24.17 -10.66 17.30
CA GLU A 187 23.65 -9.34 17.70
C GLU A 187 22.12 -9.28 17.81
N VAL A 188 21.36 -10.07 17.04
CA VAL A 188 19.89 -10.21 17.15
C VAL A 188 19.54 -10.70 18.55
N ARG A 189 20.24 -11.69 19.10
CA ARG A 189 19.88 -12.19 20.44
C ARG A 189 20.02 -11.11 21.53
N SER A 190 21.08 -10.30 21.46
CA SER A 190 21.28 -9.16 22.35
C SER A 190 20.25 -8.07 22.08
N ARG A 191 20.05 -7.67 20.82
CA ARG A 191 19.17 -6.56 20.43
C ARG A 191 17.69 -6.88 20.57
N SER A 192 17.28 -8.12 20.32
CA SER A 192 15.94 -8.61 20.61
C SER A 192 15.72 -8.70 22.12
N GLY A 193 16.74 -9.08 22.90
CA GLY A 193 16.69 -8.98 24.37
C GLY A 193 16.52 -7.53 24.85
N ASP A 194 17.31 -6.61 24.30
CA ASP A 194 17.22 -5.19 24.59
C ASP A 194 15.86 -4.60 24.17
N LEU A 195 15.39 -4.93 22.97
CA LEU A 195 14.11 -4.47 22.45
C LEU A 195 12.95 -5.03 23.30
N LEU A 196 12.97 -6.32 23.64
CA LEU A 196 11.97 -6.92 24.53
C LEU A 196 11.95 -6.22 25.89
N GLY A 197 13.12 -5.98 26.49
CA GLY A 197 13.23 -5.27 27.76
C GLY A 197 12.69 -3.84 27.69
N LEU A 198 13.02 -3.10 26.63
CA LEU A 198 12.54 -1.73 26.44
C LEU A 198 11.04 -1.67 26.09
N LEU A 199 10.52 -2.60 25.29
CA LEU A 199 9.09 -2.72 25.04
C LEU A 199 8.34 -3.03 26.33
N HIS A 200 8.85 -3.94 27.15
CA HIS A 200 8.28 -4.23 28.48
C HIS A 200 8.29 -2.99 29.38
N GLN A 201 9.39 -2.21 29.37
CA GLN A 201 9.46 -0.93 30.09
C GLN A 201 8.39 0.07 29.63
N ILE A 202 8.07 0.11 28.32
CA ILE A 202 7.00 0.96 27.79
C ILE A 202 5.63 0.45 28.27
N VAL A 203 5.41 -0.87 28.25
CA VAL A 203 4.14 -1.50 28.65
C VAL A 203 3.82 -1.27 30.13
N GLU A 204 4.80 -1.48 31.01
CA GLU A 204 4.66 -1.31 32.47
C GLU A 204 4.82 0.16 32.91
N GLY A 205 5.47 0.98 32.09
CA GLY A 205 5.73 2.38 32.38
C GLY A 205 4.49 3.28 32.27
N ARG A 206 4.66 4.53 32.70
CA ARG A 206 3.62 5.58 32.60
C ARG A 206 3.61 6.22 31.20
N PHE A 207 3.36 5.42 30.16
CA PHE A 207 3.24 5.89 28.78
C PHE A 207 1.76 5.99 28.34
N PRO A 208 1.44 6.84 27.34
CA PRO A 208 0.08 6.94 26.80
C PRO A 208 -0.45 5.59 26.31
N PRO A 209 -1.76 5.31 26.44
CA PRO A 209 -2.34 4.03 26.02
C PRO A 209 -2.16 3.76 24.53
N LYS A 210 -2.10 4.81 23.70
CA LYS A 210 -1.85 4.72 22.26
C LYS A 210 -0.47 4.17 21.92
N LEU A 211 0.54 4.42 22.76
CA LEU A 211 1.89 3.85 22.59
C LEU A 211 2.01 2.46 23.26
N ARG A 212 1.36 2.27 24.41
CA ARG A 212 1.44 1.01 25.17
C ARG A 212 0.77 -0.17 24.48
N ARG A 213 -0.36 0.05 23.81
CA ARG A 213 -1.09 -1.02 23.10
C ARG A 213 -0.24 -1.66 21.99
N PRO A 214 0.26 -0.93 20.99
CA PRO A 214 1.07 -1.53 19.94
C PRO A 214 2.41 -2.05 20.49
N ALA A 215 3.01 -1.40 21.49
CA ALA A 215 4.21 -1.95 22.16
C ALA A 215 3.96 -3.32 22.81
N LYS A 216 2.76 -3.54 23.37
CA LYS A 216 2.36 -4.82 23.96
C LYS A 216 2.18 -5.91 22.89
N GLU A 217 1.58 -5.58 21.75
CA GLU A 217 1.40 -6.55 20.67
C GLU A 217 2.74 -6.92 20.02
N LEU A 218 3.61 -5.95 19.75
CA LEU A 218 4.99 -6.22 19.31
C LEU A 218 5.76 -7.08 20.31
N HIS A 219 5.63 -6.81 21.61
CA HIS A 219 6.27 -7.62 22.64
C HIS A 219 5.77 -9.06 22.65
N LYS A 220 4.46 -9.30 22.48
CA LYS A 220 3.89 -10.66 22.39
C LYS A 220 4.37 -11.40 21.14
N LEU A 221 4.40 -10.72 20.00
CA LEU A 221 4.88 -11.27 18.73
C LEU A 221 6.32 -11.78 18.90
N LEU A 222 7.20 -10.96 19.46
CA LEU A 222 8.61 -11.30 19.63
C LEU A 222 8.88 -12.40 20.67
N ILE A 223 8.07 -12.50 21.73
CA ILE A 223 8.20 -13.60 22.71
C ILE A 223 7.83 -14.94 22.10
N ARG A 224 6.70 -15.02 21.40
CA ARG A 224 6.22 -16.27 20.78
C ARG A 224 7.29 -16.85 19.84
N GLU A 225 7.93 -15.99 19.06
CA GLU A 225 8.97 -16.39 18.11
C GLU A 225 10.27 -16.81 18.81
N LYS A 226 10.66 -16.13 19.89
CA LYS A 226 11.82 -16.52 20.69
C LYS A 226 11.68 -17.94 21.26
N GLU A 227 10.46 -18.36 21.58
CA GLU A 227 10.16 -19.70 22.10
C GLU A 227 10.07 -20.77 20.99
N ALA A 228 9.66 -20.38 19.77
CA ALA A 228 9.53 -21.27 18.61
C ALA A 228 10.84 -21.46 17.80
N ALA A 229 11.79 -20.53 17.90
CA ALA A 229 13.00 -20.51 17.09
C ALA A 229 13.97 -21.66 17.43
N THR A 230 13.91 -22.75 16.66
CA THR A 230 14.92 -23.82 16.74
C THR A 230 15.95 -23.76 15.59
N GLN A 231 15.61 -23.21 14.40
CA GLN A 231 16.55 -23.19 13.26
C GLN A 231 16.45 -21.98 12.30
N GLU A 232 15.31 -21.28 12.19
CA GLU A 232 15.16 -20.05 11.40
C GLU A 232 14.50 -18.94 12.24
N TYR A 233 15.10 -17.75 12.32
CA TYR A 233 14.51 -16.58 13.00
C TYR A 233 13.69 -15.78 11.98
N SER A 234 12.51 -16.26 11.64
CA SER A 234 11.55 -15.53 10.82
C SER A 234 10.17 -15.59 11.42
N THR A 235 9.49 -14.45 11.54
CA THR A 235 8.07 -14.42 11.88
C THR A 235 7.26 -14.61 10.60
N LEU A 236 6.32 -15.57 10.62
CA LEU A 236 5.42 -15.86 9.52
C LEU A 236 3.98 -15.66 9.96
N GLN A 237 3.21 -14.90 9.18
CA GLN A 237 1.76 -14.82 9.30
C GLN A 237 1.10 -15.16 7.97
N SER A 238 0.39 -16.28 7.91
CA SER A 238 -0.48 -16.58 6.77
C SER A 238 -1.69 -15.65 6.80
N LEU A 239 -1.92 -14.97 5.69
CA LEU A 239 -3.06 -14.08 5.49
C LEU A 239 -4.17 -14.86 4.78
N LYS A 240 -5.38 -14.77 5.31
CA LYS A 240 -6.59 -15.38 4.71
C LYS A 240 -7.44 -14.28 4.08
N THR A 241 -6.90 -13.63 3.06
CA THR A 241 -7.59 -12.59 2.29
C THR A 241 -7.38 -12.83 0.81
N ASP A 242 -8.43 -12.56 0.04
CA ASP A 242 -8.43 -12.50 -1.41
C ASP A 242 -8.31 -11.06 -1.92
N ASN A 243 -7.90 -10.11 -1.07
CA ASN A 243 -7.94 -8.68 -1.37
C ASN A 243 -6.57 -8.02 -1.39
N ILE A 244 -5.49 -8.76 -1.61
CA ILE A 244 -4.16 -8.16 -1.74
C ILE A 244 -3.91 -7.72 -3.17
N VAL A 245 -3.45 -6.47 -3.32
CA VAL A 245 -3.02 -5.91 -4.60
C VAL A 245 -1.60 -5.41 -4.45
N VAL A 246 -0.76 -5.69 -5.44
CA VAL A 246 0.66 -5.30 -5.45
C VAL A 246 0.94 -4.34 -6.58
N ALA A 247 1.54 -3.19 -6.27
CA ALA A 247 2.07 -2.23 -7.23
C ALA A 247 3.58 -2.35 -7.35
N LEU A 248 4.08 -2.28 -8.58
CA LEU A 248 5.50 -2.22 -8.88
C LEU A 248 5.76 -1.27 -10.06
N PRO A 249 6.95 -0.68 -10.17
CA PRO A 249 7.33 0.13 -11.32
C PRO A 249 7.28 -0.68 -12.63
N LEU A 250 6.72 -0.06 -13.68
CA LEU A 250 6.59 -0.66 -15.01
C LEU A 250 7.92 -1.13 -15.59
N ASP A 251 8.94 -0.28 -15.47
CA ASP A 251 10.15 -0.36 -16.29
C ASP A 251 11.46 -0.40 -15.48
N TYR A 252 11.37 -0.79 -14.20
CA TYR A 252 12.51 -0.80 -13.29
C TYR A 252 13.73 -1.59 -13.78
N PRO A 253 13.60 -2.75 -14.44
CA PRO A 253 14.74 -3.51 -14.94
C PRO A 253 15.64 -2.74 -15.94
N HIS A 254 15.16 -1.69 -16.60
CA HIS A 254 16.05 -0.85 -17.44
C HIS A 254 16.98 0.03 -16.63
N PHE A 255 16.55 0.43 -15.44
CA PHE A 255 17.32 1.26 -14.53
C PHE A 255 18.12 0.42 -13.52
N TRP A 256 17.78 -0.86 -13.40
CA TRP A 256 18.50 -1.82 -12.58
C TRP A 256 19.64 -2.47 -13.35
N THR A 257 20.87 -2.17 -12.95
CA THR A 257 22.04 -2.88 -13.48
C THR A 257 22.33 -4.04 -12.54
N ASN A 258 22.11 -5.28 -13.01
CA ASN A 258 22.57 -6.45 -12.28
C ASN A 258 24.11 -6.38 -12.21
N LEU A 259 24.65 -5.96 -11.05
CA LEU A 259 26.08 -5.93 -10.74
C LEU A 259 26.74 -7.33 -10.76
N HIS A 260 26.01 -8.39 -11.13
CA HIS A 260 26.55 -9.71 -11.39
C HIS A 260 27.52 -9.77 -12.59
N ASP A 261 27.47 -8.80 -13.51
CA ASP A 261 28.43 -8.70 -14.63
C ASP A 261 29.70 -7.88 -14.28
N SER A 262 29.80 -7.36 -13.06
CA SER A 262 31.00 -6.71 -12.53
C SER A 262 31.61 -7.56 -11.41
N GLU A 263 32.93 -7.73 -11.42
CA GLU A 263 33.68 -8.56 -10.44
C GLU A 263 33.51 -8.12 -8.96
N ASP A 264 32.83 -7.00 -8.70
CA ASP A 264 32.46 -6.51 -7.37
C ASP A 264 31.06 -7.02 -6.93
N SER A 265 30.93 -8.34 -6.76
CA SER A 265 29.68 -9.07 -6.49
C SER A 265 28.99 -8.80 -5.14
N PHE A 266 29.30 -7.72 -4.43
CA PHE A 266 28.84 -7.47 -3.06
C PHE A 266 27.96 -6.23 -2.86
N ARG A 267 27.80 -5.36 -3.87
CA ARG A 267 26.92 -4.19 -3.72
C ARG A 267 25.51 -4.55 -4.18
N GLN A 268 24.67 -5.00 -3.26
CA GLN A 268 23.22 -4.83 -3.42
C GLN A 268 22.99 -3.33 -3.61
N GLN A 269 22.52 -2.92 -4.79
CA GLN A 269 22.31 -1.50 -5.08
C GLN A 269 21.20 -0.99 -4.17
N MET A 270 21.58 -0.19 -3.17
CA MET A 270 20.60 0.43 -2.27
C MET A 270 19.83 1.49 -3.05
N LEU A 271 18.50 1.42 -3.01
CA LEU A 271 17.64 2.46 -3.55
C LEU A 271 17.93 3.80 -2.86
N GLU A 272 18.08 4.85 -3.67
CA GLU A 272 18.03 6.22 -3.17
C GLU A 272 16.58 6.50 -2.71
N ASP A 273 16.45 7.02 -1.48
CA ASP A 273 15.17 7.37 -0.86
C ASP A 273 14.04 6.33 -1.00
N PRO A 274 14.17 5.15 -0.39
CA PRO A 274 13.17 4.08 -0.53
C PRO A 274 11.78 4.47 -0.01
N GLY A 275 11.69 5.45 0.90
CA GLY A 275 10.43 6.00 1.37
C GLY A 275 9.63 6.73 0.27
N VAL A 276 10.31 7.38 -0.68
CA VAL A 276 9.66 8.05 -1.82
C VAL A 276 9.02 7.00 -2.74
N TRP A 277 9.76 5.93 -3.04
CA TRP A 277 9.25 4.79 -3.80
C TRP A 277 8.01 4.17 -3.16
N ARG A 278 8.10 3.87 -1.87
CA ARG A 278 6.97 3.31 -1.10
C ARG A 278 5.74 4.23 -1.17
N ASN A 279 5.92 5.53 -0.98
CA ASN A 279 4.80 6.48 -0.98
C ASN A 279 4.20 6.66 -2.37
N ALA A 280 5.02 6.72 -3.43
CA ALA A 280 4.55 6.85 -4.80
C ALA A 280 3.76 5.62 -5.25
N LEU A 281 4.30 4.42 -5.01
CA LEU A 281 3.62 3.15 -5.31
C LEU A 281 2.37 2.96 -4.44
N GLY A 282 2.40 3.35 -3.15
CA GLY A 282 1.23 3.26 -2.29
C GLY A 282 0.07 4.16 -2.75
N ARG A 283 0.37 5.32 -3.35
CA ARG A 283 -0.64 6.21 -3.92
C ARG A 283 -1.33 5.63 -5.16
N SER A 284 -0.66 4.75 -5.93
CA SER A 284 -1.29 4.12 -7.09
C SER A 284 -2.34 3.07 -6.70
N LEU A 285 -2.33 2.57 -5.45
CA LEU A 285 -3.25 1.56 -4.94
C LEU A 285 -4.49 2.13 -4.23
N THR A 286 -4.81 3.42 -4.41
CA THR A 286 -6.02 4.08 -3.87
C THR A 286 -6.20 3.98 -2.34
N SER A 287 -5.13 4.10 -1.54
CA SER A 287 -5.10 4.47 -0.10
C SER A 287 -6.08 3.87 0.94
N GLN A 288 -6.86 2.82 0.64
CA GLN A 288 -7.86 2.27 1.58
C GLN A 288 -7.32 1.18 2.52
N GLY A 289 -6.01 1.04 2.66
CA GLY A 289 -5.43 0.03 3.54
C GLY A 289 -3.96 0.28 3.88
N LEU A 290 -3.41 -0.59 4.73
CA LEU A 290 -2.01 -0.56 5.11
C LEU A 290 -1.10 -0.75 3.89
N VAL A 291 -0.20 0.21 3.69
CA VAL A 291 0.86 0.16 2.66
C VAL A 291 2.05 -0.64 3.19
N MET A 292 2.27 -1.83 2.64
CA MET A 292 3.39 -2.71 2.92
C MET A 292 4.49 -2.59 1.86
N PRO A 293 5.79 -2.73 2.20
CA PRO A 293 6.34 -2.87 3.55
C PRO A 293 6.14 -1.60 4.39
N VAL A 294 6.00 -1.71 5.71
CA VAL A 294 5.89 -0.53 6.59
C VAL A 294 7.23 0.20 6.71
N VAL A 295 8.32 -0.56 6.84
CA VAL A 295 9.68 -0.05 6.78
C VAL A 295 10.15 -0.18 5.33
N SER A 296 10.33 0.94 4.63
CA SER A 296 10.77 0.97 3.24
C SER A 296 12.24 0.58 3.11
N GLN A 297 12.55 -0.71 3.21
CA GLN A 297 13.85 -1.28 2.91
C GLN A 297 13.67 -2.43 1.94
N TYR A 298 14.02 -2.19 0.69
CA TYR A 298 13.87 -3.16 -0.39
C TYR A 298 15.20 -3.89 -0.59
N GLN A 299 15.16 -5.22 -0.62
CA GLN A 299 16.35 -6.05 -0.89
C GLN A 299 16.67 -6.18 -2.38
N ALA A 300 15.62 -6.25 -3.21
CA ALA A 300 15.74 -6.49 -4.64
C ALA A 300 15.29 -5.28 -5.45
N PHE A 301 14.01 -4.93 -5.42
CA PHE A 301 13.45 -3.82 -6.17
C PHE A 301 12.23 -3.24 -5.43
N PRO A 302 11.81 -2.01 -5.74
CA PRO A 302 10.71 -1.38 -5.02
C PRO A 302 9.37 -1.99 -5.47
N TRP A 303 8.56 -2.36 -4.50
CA TRP A 303 7.18 -2.82 -4.66
C TRP A 303 6.36 -2.34 -3.47
N VAL A 304 5.05 -2.33 -3.60
CA VAL A 304 4.13 -2.05 -2.49
C VAL A 304 2.94 -2.99 -2.58
N ALA A 305 2.44 -3.44 -1.43
CA ALA A 305 1.18 -4.15 -1.35
C ALA A 305 0.19 -3.42 -0.45
N VAL A 306 -1.09 -3.54 -0.77
CA VAL A 306 -2.21 -3.07 0.06
C VAL A 306 -3.26 -4.18 0.12
N ALA A 307 -3.81 -4.41 1.32
CA ALA A 307 -5.03 -5.18 1.48
C ALA A 307 -6.23 -4.26 1.19
N GLY A 308 -6.83 -4.41 0.01
CA GLY A 308 -7.97 -3.61 -0.47
C GLY A 308 -8.15 -3.75 -1.99
N ARG A 309 -8.95 -4.72 -2.44
CA ARG A 309 -9.14 -5.10 -3.87
C ARG A 309 -9.93 -4.11 -4.74
N ARG A 310 -10.06 -2.86 -4.31
CA ARG A 310 -10.94 -1.90 -5.01
C ARG A 310 -10.31 -1.22 -6.21
N VAL A 311 -8.99 -1.34 -6.42
CA VAL A 311 -8.30 -0.67 -7.52
C VAL A 311 -8.73 -1.21 -8.88
N THR A 312 -8.74 -2.53 -9.07
CA THR A 312 -9.09 -3.18 -10.35
C THR A 312 -10.58 -3.08 -10.68
N ALA A 313 -11.46 -3.28 -9.68
CA ALA A 313 -12.90 -3.12 -9.85
C ALA A 313 -13.30 -1.68 -10.23
N GLN A 314 -12.57 -0.67 -9.74
CA GLN A 314 -12.77 0.73 -10.14
C GLN A 314 -12.38 0.98 -11.60
N LEU A 315 -11.32 0.34 -12.11
CA LEU A 315 -10.88 0.53 -13.50
C LEU A 315 -11.94 0.09 -14.51
N GLU A 316 -12.52 -1.10 -14.35
CA GLU A 316 -13.59 -1.58 -15.25
C GLU A 316 -14.76 -0.61 -15.30
N THR A 317 -15.06 0.01 -14.16
CA THR A 317 -16.14 0.98 -14.03
C THR A 317 -15.78 2.34 -14.66
N LEU A 318 -14.51 2.74 -14.63
CA LEU A 318 -14.02 3.99 -15.24
C LEU A 318 -14.01 3.94 -16.78
N PHE A 319 -13.84 2.76 -17.37
CA PHE A 319 -13.77 2.57 -18.83
C PHE A 319 -15.09 2.09 -19.46
N ASP A 320 -16.18 2.06 -18.69
CA ASP A 320 -17.50 1.72 -19.21
C ASP A 320 -18.20 2.97 -19.76
N ASP A 321 -18.33 3.01 -21.10
CA ASP A 321 -18.92 4.10 -21.89
C ASP A 321 -20.37 4.45 -21.51
N ARG A 322 -21.01 3.63 -20.66
CA ARG A 322 -22.36 3.89 -20.13
C ARG A 322 -22.35 4.97 -19.03
N TYR A 323 -21.20 5.33 -18.48
CA TYR A 323 -21.09 6.28 -17.37
C TYR A 323 -20.61 7.67 -17.83
N PHE A 324 -21.55 8.60 -17.90
CA PHE A 324 -21.31 10.03 -18.20
C PHE A 324 -20.29 10.71 -17.25
N MET A 325 -20.12 10.19 -16.02
CA MET A 325 -19.20 10.71 -15.01
C MET A 325 -17.71 10.40 -15.31
N ALA A 326 -17.41 9.54 -16.29
CA ALA A 326 -16.05 9.22 -16.74
C ALA A 326 -15.54 10.15 -17.88
N SER A 327 -16.28 11.21 -18.21
CA SER A 327 -15.89 12.13 -19.28
C SER A 327 -14.58 12.88 -18.96
N SER A 328 -13.83 13.22 -20.01
CA SER A 328 -12.58 13.99 -19.97
C SER A 328 -12.64 15.24 -19.08
N GLU A 329 -13.81 15.86 -18.99
CA GLU A 329 -14.06 17.10 -18.24
C GLU A 329 -14.12 16.88 -16.72
N LEU A 330 -14.57 15.70 -16.26
CA LEU A 330 -14.58 15.35 -14.83
C LEU A 330 -13.24 14.77 -14.36
N ASN A 331 -12.49 14.11 -15.24
CA ASN A 331 -11.09 13.77 -14.98
C ASN A 331 -10.23 15.01 -14.76
N LEU A 332 -10.49 16.10 -15.48
CA LEU A 332 -9.86 17.41 -15.25
C LEU A 332 -10.25 17.98 -13.87
N LEU A 333 -11.53 17.89 -13.48
CA LEU A 333 -11.96 18.32 -12.16
C LEU A 333 -11.33 17.47 -11.04
N ASN A 334 -11.25 16.15 -11.22
CA ASN A 334 -10.55 15.24 -10.29
C ASN A 334 -9.06 15.57 -10.20
N ALA A 335 -8.40 15.88 -11.30
CA ALA A 335 -6.99 16.31 -11.31
C ALA A 335 -6.79 17.64 -10.55
N ILE A 336 -7.67 18.62 -10.78
CA ILE A 336 -7.65 19.92 -10.07
C ILE A 336 -7.88 19.73 -8.55
N LEU A 337 -8.73 18.77 -8.16
CA LEU A 337 -9.03 18.47 -6.76
C LEU A 337 -7.99 17.58 -6.07
N LEU A 338 -7.06 16.98 -6.84
CA LEU A 338 -5.97 16.13 -6.34
C LEU A 338 -4.65 16.89 -6.11
N GLU A 339 -4.52 18.12 -6.63
CA GLU A 339 -3.31 18.95 -6.48
C GLU A 339 -3.25 19.80 -5.18
N ASP A 340 -4.26 19.71 -4.30
CA ASP A 340 -4.25 20.24 -2.93
C ASP A 340 -4.30 19.09 -1.90
#